data_AF-A0A7X7D0U1-F1
#
_entry.id   AF-A0A7X7D0U1-F1
#
_cell.length_a   1.000
_cell.length_b   1.000
_cell.length_c   1.000
_cell.angle_alpha   90.00
_cell.angle_beta   90.00
_cell.angle_gamma   90.00
#
_symmetry.space_group_name_H-M   'P 1'
#
loop_
_entity.id
_entity.type
_entity.pdbx_description
1 polymer ?
#
loop_
_entity_poly.entity_id
_entity_poly.type
_entity_poly.pdbx_seq_one_letter_code
_entity_poly.pdbx_strand_id
1 'polypeptide(L)'
;MKEIALHIMDITQNSVRADASEITVTLNESIAADTLTLTIADNGRGMEPDACIRASDPWFTSRKTRKVGMGLPLLQMNARISGGEMNIESVPGTGTTVIATFRYSHLDRPPLGDVSGTIALLILSYPGINIVYNHLCEGGRWSISSGQIREELGEDALTDLTIVRSLKEIISQNVAELRNYQPGYDKY
;
A
#
# COMPACT_ATOMS: atom_id res chain seq x y z
N MET A 1 -3.56 11.77 -13.46
CA MET A 1 -2.89 10.48 -13.19
C MET A 1 -3.30 10.05 -11.78
N LYS A 2 -3.65 8.79 -11.53
CA LYS A 2 -3.97 8.33 -10.15
C LYS A 2 -2.69 8.28 -9.31
N GLU A 3 -2.73 8.80 -8.10
CA GLU A 3 -1.63 8.82 -7.12
C GLU A 3 -1.32 7.40 -6.58
N ILE A 4 -0.10 7.20 -6.07
CA ILE A 4 0.29 5.94 -5.38
C ILE A 4 -0.61 5.68 -4.16
N ALA A 5 -0.94 6.72 -3.41
CA ALA A 5 -1.89 6.67 -2.30
C ALA A 5 -3.25 6.05 -2.69
N LEU A 6 -3.78 6.39 -3.86
CA LEU A 6 -5.03 5.80 -4.35
C LEU A 6 -4.88 4.32 -4.71
N HIS A 7 -3.72 3.91 -5.23
CA HIS A 7 -3.44 2.49 -5.46
C HIS A 7 -3.32 1.72 -4.14
N ILE A 8 -2.68 2.30 -3.12
CA ILE A 8 -2.63 1.71 -1.77
C ILE A 8 -4.04 1.44 -1.26
N MET A 9 -4.94 2.43 -1.34
CA MET A 9 -6.34 2.26 -0.96
C MET A 9 -7.04 1.17 -1.79
N ASP A 10 -6.97 1.23 -3.11
CA ASP A 10 -7.66 0.31 -4.01
C ASP A 10 -7.23 -1.16 -3.80
N ILE A 11 -5.92 -1.40 -3.61
CA ILE A 11 -5.38 -2.76 -3.42
C ILE A 11 -5.62 -3.25 -1.99
N THR A 12 -5.44 -2.42 -0.97
CA THR A 12 -5.75 -2.80 0.43
C THR A 12 -7.21 -3.22 0.57
N GLN A 13 -8.15 -2.55 -0.11
CA GLN A 13 -9.55 -2.99 -0.11
C GLN A 13 -9.75 -4.37 -0.76
N ASN A 14 -8.88 -4.82 -1.66
CA ASN A 14 -8.96 -6.18 -2.19
C ASN A 14 -8.55 -7.19 -1.11
N SER A 15 -7.51 -6.89 -0.33
CA SER A 15 -7.09 -7.68 0.84
C SER A 15 -8.18 -7.77 1.91
N VAL A 16 -8.85 -6.66 2.23
CA VAL A 16 -10.02 -6.67 3.14
C VAL A 16 -11.13 -7.59 2.63
N ARG A 17 -11.43 -7.56 1.32
CA ARG A 17 -12.42 -8.46 0.70
C ARG A 17 -11.96 -9.92 0.59
N ALA A 18 -10.68 -10.18 0.80
CA ALA A 18 -10.10 -11.50 0.91
C ALA A 18 -10.12 -12.01 2.37
N ASP A 19 -10.80 -11.30 3.28
CA ASP A 19 -10.93 -11.63 4.69
C ASP A 19 -9.56 -11.68 5.42
N ALA A 20 -8.62 -10.83 4.99
CA ALA A 20 -7.32 -10.70 5.64
C ALA A 20 -7.46 -10.14 7.06
N SER A 21 -6.76 -10.75 8.01
CA SER A 21 -6.62 -10.23 9.38
C SER A 21 -5.37 -9.38 9.56
N GLU A 22 -4.42 -9.48 8.64
CA GLU A 22 -3.20 -8.67 8.58
C GLU A 22 -2.93 -8.19 7.15
N ILE A 23 -2.61 -6.91 7.01
CA ILE A 23 -2.24 -6.28 5.75
C ILE A 23 -1.00 -5.43 5.98
N THR A 24 0.05 -5.72 5.23
CA THR A 24 1.31 -4.98 5.26
C THR A 24 1.46 -4.17 3.98
N VAL A 25 1.56 -2.85 4.12
CA VAL A 25 1.89 -1.92 3.04
C VAL A 25 3.33 -1.48 3.22
N THR A 26 4.17 -1.66 2.21
CA THR A 26 5.58 -1.28 2.22
C THR A 26 5.86 -0.38 1.02
N LEU A 27 6.37 0.82 1.29
CA LEU A 27 6.86 1.73 0.27
C LEU A 27 8.38 1.85 0.42
N ASN A 28 9.11 1.47 -0.62
CA ASN A 28 10.57 1.54 -0.64
C ASN A 28 11.05 2.51 -1.71
N GLU A 29 11.77 3.54 -1.27
CA GLU A 29 12.34 4.59 -2.11
C GLU A 29 13.86 4.47 -2.13
N SER A 30 14.43 4.39 -3.32
CA SER A 30 15.87 4.56 -3.52
C SER A 30 16.09 5.45 -4.73
N ILE A 31 16.53 6.67 -4.47
CA ILE A 31 17.00 7.61 -5.48
C ILE A 31 18.29 7.08 -6.09
N ALA A 32 19.18 6.50 -5.27
CA ALA A 32 20.44 5.93 -5.74
C ALA A 32 20.23 4.79 -6.76
N ALA A 33 19.21 3.95 -6.55
CA ALA A 33 18.83 2.89 -7.47
C ALA A 33 17.75 3.32 -8.49
N ASP A 34 17.36 4.60 -8.51
CA ASP A 34 16.29 5.18 -9.34
C ASP A 34 15.00 4.34 -9.33
N THR A 35 14.60 3.85 -8.15
CA THR A 35 13.48 2.90 -7.99
C THR A 35 12.54 3.32 -6.86
N LEU A 36 11.23 3.25 -7.14
CA LEU A 36 10.15 3.24 -6.16
C LEU A 36 9.48 1.86 -6.20
N THR A 37 9.35 1.18 -5.07
CA THR A 37 8.63 -0.10 -4.96
C THR A 37 7.49 0.01 -3.98
N LEU A 38 6.28 -0.30 -4.44
CA LEU A 38 5.10 -0.51 -3.60
C LEU A 38 4.85 -2.01 -3.46
N THR A 39 4.87 -2.50 -2.22
CA THR A 39 4.51 -3.88 -1.89
C THR A 39 3.30 -3.88 -0.95
N ILE A 40 2.25 -4.61 -1.32
CA ILE A 40 1.07 -4.83 -0.45
C ILE A 40 0.91 -6.33 -0.29
N ALA A 41 1.08 -6.78 0.94
CA ALA A 41 0.95 -8.19 1.32
C ALA A 41 -0.21 -8.37 2.31
N ASP A 42 -0.98 -9.43 2.14
CA ASP A 42 -2.06 -9.81 3.05
C ASP A 42 -2.05 -11.30 3.33
N ASN A 43 -2.64 -11.68 4.46
CA ASN A 43 -2.86 -13.07 4.86
C ASN A 43 -4.29 -13.55 4.58
N GLY A 44 -4.97 -12.97 3.60
CA GLY A 44 -6.33 -13.35 3.25
C GLY A 44 -6.40 -14.72 2.58
N ARG A 45 -7.57 -15.05 2.02
CA ARG A 45 -7.83 -16.36 1.39
C ARG A 45 -6.94 -16.70 0.17
N GLY A 46 -6.16 -15.77 -0.35
CA GLY A 46 -5.37 -15.96 -1.56
C GLY A 46 -6.20 -16.21 -2.83
N MET A 47 -5.53 -16.65 -3.90
CA MET A 47 -6.09 -16.91 -5.22
C MET A 47 -5.56 -18.23 -5.77
N GLU A 48 -6.43 -18.98 -6.47
CA GLU A 48 -5.99 -20.11 -7.29
C GLU A 48 -5.04 -19.65 -8.41
N PRO A 49 -4.10 -20.50 -8.88
CA PRO A 49 -3.12 -20.12 -9.89
C PRO A 49 -3.73 -19.47 -11.14
N ASP A 50 -4.82 -20.04 -11.67
CA ASP A 50 -5.53 -19.50 -12.84
C ASP A 50 -6.16 -18.12 -12.56
N ALA A 51 -6.65 -17.91 -11.34
CA ALA A 51 -7.19 -16.62 -10.92
C ALA A 51 -6.07 -15.58 -10.72
N CYS A 52 -4.91 -16.00 -10.20
CA CYS A 52 -3.73 -15.15 -10.02
C CYS A 52 -3.20 -14.64 -11.36
N ILE A 53 -3.09 -15.51 -12.37
CA ILE A 53 -2.66 -15.15 -13.74
C ILE A 53 -3.60 -14.09 -14.34
N ARG A 54 -4.91 -14.21 -14.07
CA ARG A 54 -5.94 -13.32 -14.60
C ARG A 54 -6.19 -12.10 -13.72
N ALA A 55 -5.60 -12.00 -12.53
CA ALA A 55 -5.91 -10.94 -11.56
C ALA A 55 -5.61 -9.52 -12.08
N SER A 56 -4.68 -9.39 -13.03
CA SER A 56 -4.37 -8.12 -13.71
C SER A 56 -5.18 -7.87 -14.99
N ASP A 57 -6.06 -8.78 -15.40
CA ASP A 57 -6.97 -8.58 -16.53
C ASP A 57 -8.11 -7.62 -16.12
N PRO A 58 -8.28 -6.46 -16.80
CA PRO A 58 -9.37 -5.51 -16.54
C PRO A 58 -10.78 -6.11 -16.47
N TRP A 59 -11.00 -7.19 -17.24
CA TRP A 59 -12.30 -7.83 -17.36
C TRP A 59 -12.49 -8.98 -16.37
N PHE A 60 -11.44 -9.39 -15.67
CA PHE A 60 -11.51 -10.38 -14.62
C PHE A 60 -11.74 -9.70 -13.27
N THR A 61 -12.90 -9.94 -12.67
CA THR A 61 -13.19 -9.47 -11.32
C THR A 61 -14.03 -10.47 -10.55
N SER A 62 -13.69 -10.66 -9.28
CA SER A 62 -14.50 -11.44 -8.33
C SER A 62 -15.66 -10.62 -7.74
N ARG A 63 -15.79 -9.32 -8.09
CA ARG A 63 -16.86 -8.44 -7.61
C ARG A 63 -18.17 -8.72 -8.33
N LYS A 64 -19.24 -8.99 -7.58
CA LYS A 64 -20.60 -9.17 -8.14
C LYS A 64 -21.31 -7.85 -8.50
N THR A 65 -20.92 -6.74 -7.88
CA THR A 65 -21.61 -5.44 -8.00
C THR A 65 -20.98 -4.48 -9.02
N ARG A 66 -19.70 -4.67 -9.37
CA ARG A 66 -18.98 -3.85 -10.35
C ARG A 66 -18.39 -4.78 -11.40
N LYS A 67 -18.74 -4.57 -12.67
CA LYS A 67 -18.28 -5.43 -13.79
C LYS A 67 -16.79 -5.27 -14.14
N VAL A 68 -16.07 -4.36 -13.48
CA VAL A 68 -14.67 -4.05 -13.78
C VAL A 68 -13.88 -3.88 -12.48
N GLY A 69 -12.79 -4.65 -12.35
CA GLY A 69 -11.85 -4.59 -11.23
C GLY A 69 -10.62 -3.77 -11.59
N MET A 70 -10.69 -2.44 -11.50
CA MET A 70 -9.64 -1.57 -12.06
C MET A 70 -8.40 -1.35 -11.18
N GLY A 71 -8.34 -1.86 -9.95
CA GLY A 71 -7.20 -1.61 -9.05
C GLY A 71 -5.88 -2.17 -9.60
N LEU A 72 -5.78 -3.49 -9.71
CA LEU A 72 -4.57 -4.17 -10.21
C LEU A 72 -4.21 -3.82 -11.67
N PRO A 73 -5.16 -3.77 -12.62
CA PRO A 73 -4.85 -3.40 -13.99
C PRO A 73 -4.31 -1.97 -14.13
N LEU A 74 -4.86 -1.00 -13.39
CA LEU A 74 -4.34 0.37 -13.42
C LEU A 74 -2.97 0.48 -12.77
N LEU A 75 -2.74 -0.26 -11.68
CA LEU A 75 -1.42 -0.32 -11.04
C LEU A 75 -0.38 -0.91 -12.02
N GLN A 76 -0.70 -2.02 -12.69
CA GLN A 76 0.17 -2.63 -13.69
C GLN A 76 0.46 -1.69 -14.86
N MET A 77 -0.57 -1.03 -15.39
CA MET A 77 -0.41 -0.07 -16.49
C MET A 77 0.51 1.08 -16.06
N ASN A 78 0.26 1.68 -14.89
CA ASN A 78 1.07 2.77 -14.37
C ASN A 78 2.53 2.33 -14.16
N ALA A 79 2.76 1.17 -13.54
CA ALA A 79 4.13 0.64 -13.35
C ALA A 79 4.88 0.50 -14.67
N ARG A 80 4.23 -0.09 -15.69
CA ARG A 80 4.81 -0.29 -17.02
C ARG A 80 5.13 1.03 -17.74
N ILE A 81 4.20 1.98 -17.78
CA ILE A 81 4.45 3.28 -18.45
C ILE A 81 5.50 4.11 -17.72
N SER A 82 5.74 3.85 -16.43
CA SER A 82 6.78 4.50 -15.64
C SER A 82 8.11 3.72 -15.63
N GLY A 83 8.31 2.79 -16.56
CA GLY A 83 9.56 2.05 -16.73
C GLY A 83 9.84 0.99 -15.65
N GLY A 84 8.81 0.54 -14.94
CA GLY A 84 8.87 -0.61 -14.02
C GLY A 84 7.87 -1.70 -14.39
N GLU A 85 7.47 -2.51 -13.41
CA GLU A 85 6.61 -3.67 -13.62
C GLU A 85 5.74 -3.99 -12.40
N MET A 86 4.81 -4.93 -12.54
CA MET A 86 3.99 -5.41 -11.43
C MET A 86 3.95 -6.94 -11.43
N ASN A 87 4.24 -7.53 -10.27
CA ASN A 87 4.12 -8.95 -9.99
C ASN A 87 3.03 -9.21 -8.93
N ILE A 88 2.37 -10.37 -9.02
CA ILE A 88 1.40 -10.84 -8.04
C ILE A 88 1.77 -12.27 -7.66
N GLU A 89 1.97 -12.50 -6.38
CA GLU A 89 2.20 -13.82 -5.80
C GLU A 89 1.03 -14.13 -4.89
N SER A 90 0.36 -15.26 -5.08
CA SER A 90 -0.79 -15.63 -4.27
C SER A 90 -0.89 -17.13 -4.12
N VAL A 91 -1.21 -17.59 -2.91
CA VAL A 91 -1.38 -19.00 -2.59
C VAL A 91 -2.72 -19.17 -1.87
N PRO A 92 -3.61 -20.08 -2.32
CA PRO A 92 -4.88 -20.33 -1.67
C PRO A 92 -4.70 -20.63 -0.17
N GLY A 93 -5.49 -19.95 0.66
CA GLY A 93 -5.48 -20.08 2.12
C GLY A 93 -4.24 -19.50 2.83
N THR A 94 -3.29 -18.90 2.11
CA THR A 94 -2.08 -18.32 2.71
C THR A 94 -2.06 -16.79 2.60
N GLY A 95 -2.44 -16.23 1.45
CA GLY A 95 -2.42 -14.79 1.25
C GLY A 95 -2.07 -14.36 -0.17
N THR A 96 -1.90 -13.05 -0.35
CA THR A 96 -1.50 -12.42 -1.61
C THR A 96 -0.47 -11.34 -1.36
N THR A 97 0.54 -11.26 -2.23
CA THR A 97 1.54 -10.20 -2.27
C THR A 97 1.53 -9.57 -3.65
N VAL A 98 1.27 -8.27 -3.71
CA VAL A 98 1.32 -7.45 -4.93
C VAL A 98 2.56 -6.56 -4.83
N ILE A 99 3.43 -6.63 -5.83
CA ILE A 99 4.67 -5.83 -5.89
C ILE A 99 4.61 -5.02 -7.18
N ALA A 100 4.68 -3.70 -7.07
CA ALA A 100 4.76 -2.79 -8.20
C ALA A 100 6.02 -1.94 -8.09
N THR A 101 6.85 -1.97 -9.13
CA THR A 101 8.07 -1.15 -9.24
C THR A 101 7.85 -0.02 -10.25
N PHE A 102 8.51 1.11 -10.01
CA PHE A 102 8.50 2.27 -10.88
C PHE A 102 9.92 2.83 -10.93
N ARG A 103 10.33 3.40 -12.06
CA ARG A 103 11.54 4.22 -12.09
C ARG A 103 11.27 5.54 -11.37
N TYR A 104 12.07 5.86 -10.36
CA TYR A 104 11.82 6.99 -9.45
C TYR A 104 11.79 8.34 -10.18
N SER A 105 12.72 8.55 -11.10
CA SER A 105 12.88 9.78 -11.88
C SER A 105 11.93 9.90 -13.08
N HIS A 106 11.09 8.89 -13.36
CA HIS A 106 10.27 8.87 -14.56
C HIS A 106 9.16 9.95 -14.55
N LEU A 107 9.02 10.70 -15.64
CA LEU A 107 8.05 11.81 -15.75
C LEU A 107 6.60 11.34 -15.57
N ASP A 108 6.25 10.19 -16.15
CA ASP A 108 4.93 9.59 -16.01
C ASP A 108 4.78 8.71 -14.75
N ARG A 109 5.73 8.74 -13.80
CA ARG A 109 5.53 8.09 -12.52
C ARG A 109 4.40 8.77 -11.77
N PRO A 110 3.41 8.02 -11.27
CA PRO A 110 2.41 8.58 -10.37
C PRO A 110 3.06 9.28 -9.17
N PRO A 111 2.61 10.49 -8.81
CA PRO A 111 3.05 11.11 -7.57
C PRO A 111 2.60 10.27 -6.38
N LEU A 112 3.33 10.36 -5.26
CA LEU A 112 2.98 9.62 -4.05
C LEU A 112 1.55 9.92 -3.57
N GLY A 113 1.16 11.19 -3.57
CA GLY A 113 -0.12 11.63 -2.99
C GLY A 113 -0.10 11.61 -1.46
N ASP A 114 -1.28 11.71 -0.84
CA ASP A 114 -1.41 11.69 0.62
C ASP A 114 -1.35 10.26 1.19
N VAL A 115 -0.15 9.67 1.16
CA VAL A 115 0.06 8.30 1.68
C VAL A 115 -0.17 8.27 3.19
N SER A 116 0.29 9.27 3.96
CA SER A 116 0.07 9.33 5.41
C SER A 116 -1.41 9.31 5.77
N GLY A 117 -2.20 10.18 5.13
CA GLY A 117 -3.64 10.23 5.33
C GLY A 117 -4.33 8.95 4.89
N THR A 118 -3.87 8.34 3.79
CA THR A 118 -4.39 7.06 3.31
C THR A 118 -4.17 5.94 4.34
N ILE A 119 -2.96 5.79 4.88
CA ILE A 119 -2.66 4.79 5.91
C ILE A 119 -3.47 5.05 7.19
N ALA A 120 -3.54 6.30 7.66
CA ALA A 120 -4.33 6.67 8.83
C ALA A 120 -5.83 6.34 8.64
N LEU A 121 -6.39 6.60 7.46
CA LEU A 121 -7.77 6.25 7.13
C LEU A 121 -7.98 4.74 7.05
N LEU A 122 -7.03 3.97 6.52
CA LEU A 122 -7.12 2.52 6.49
C LEU A 122 -7.15 1.94 7.89
N ILE A 123 -6.26 2.40 8.79
CA ILE A 123 -6.22 1.99 10.21
C ILE A 123 -7.57 2.26 10.89
N LEU A 124 -8.12 3.46 10.73
CA LEU A 124 -9.42 3.84 11.31
C LEU A 124 -10.59 3.05 10.71
N SER A 125 -10.57 2.81 9.40
CA SER A 125 -11.70 2.16 8.69
C SER A 125 -11.81 0.67 8.99
N TYR A 126 -10.70 0.04 9.41
CA TYR A 126 -10.61 -1.40 9.64
C TYR A 126 -9.94 -1.71 10.98
N PRO A 127 -10.51 -1.29 12.13
CA PRO A 127 -9.86 -1.39 13.43
C PRO A 127 -9.59 -2.84 13.88
N GLY A 128 -10.35 -3.81 13.34
CA GLY A 128 -10.16 -5.25 13.58
C GLY A 128 -9.11 -5.93 12.70
N ILE A 129 -8.49 -5.21 11.76
CA ILE A 129 -7.40 -5.72 10.91
C ILE A 129 -6.07 -5.13 11.42
N ASN A 130 -5.04 -5.97 11.53
CA ASN A 130 -3.69 -5.48 11.76
C ASN A 130 -3.14 -4.86 10.48
N ILE A 131 -3.05 -3.53 10.44
CA ILE A 131 -2.49 -2.79 9.31
C ILE A 131 -1.08 -2.36 9.71
N VAL A 132 -0.11 -2.84 8.95
CA VAL A 132 1.30 -2.51 9.13
C VAL A 132 1.73 -1.65 7.95
N TYR A 133 2.33 -0.50 8.23
CA TYR A 133 2.94 0.33 7.22
C TYR A 133 4.46 0.42 7.44
N ASN A 134 5.22 0.13 6.39
CA ASN A 134 6.67 0.28 6.35
C ASN A 134 7.04 1.32 5.29
N HIS A 135 7.94 2.22 5.66
CA HIS A 135 8.59 3.11 4.71
C HIS A 135 10.10 2.86 4.75
N LEU A 136 10.70 2.63 3.59
CA LEU A 136 12.13 2.40 3.45
C LEU A 136 12.72 3.47 2.55
N CYS A 137 13.90 3.95 2.91
CA CYS A 137 14.62 5.01 2.20
C CYS A 137 16.13 4.75 2.30
N GLU A 138 16.79 4.46 1.18
CA GLU A 138 18.25 4.21 1.11
C GLU A 138 18.80 3.26 2.19
N GLY A 139 18.04 2.20 2.50
CA GLY A 139 18.40 1.19 3.51
C GLY A 139 17.95 1.53 4.94
N GLY A 140 17.49 2.76 5.21
CA GLY A 140 16.76 3.10 6.42
C GLY A 140 15.32 2.56 6.39
N ARG A 141 14.75 2.27 7.57
CA ARG A 141 13.36 1.81 7.72
C ARG A 141 12.66 2.51 8.86
N TRP A 142 11.43 2.93 8.62
CA TRP A 142 10.46 3.33 9.63
C TRP A 142 9.18 2.51 9.48
N SER A 143 8.48 2.24 10.58
CA SER A 143 7.28 1.39 10.56
C SER A 143 6.27 1.77 11.63
N ILE A 144 5.00 1.52 11.35
CA ILE A 144 3.88 1.67 12.29
C ILE A 144 2.91 0.49 12.12
N SER A 145 2.33 0.01 13.23
CA SER A 145 1.38 -1.09 13.25
C SER A 145 0.14 -0.73 14.05
N SER A 146 -1.05 -0.99 13.50
CA SER A 146 -2.30 -0.82 14.24
C SER A 146 -2.41 -1.77 15.43
N GLY A 147 -1.81 -2.96 15.36
CA GLY A 147 -1.67 -3.87 16.51
C GLY A 147 -0.88 -3.26 17.66
N GLN A 148 0.29 -2.69 17.38
CA GLN A 148 1.10 -2.02 18.41
C GLN A 148 0.36 -0.82 19.02
N ILE A 149 -0.37 -0.04 18.20
CA ILE A 149 -1.18 1.08 18.70
C ILE A 149 -2.25 0.59 19.68
N ARG A 150 -2.94 -0.54 19.39
CA ARG A 150 -3.92 -1.13 20.31
C ARG A 150 -3.28 -1.62 21.61
N GLU A 151 -2.12 -2.24 21.52
CA GLU A 151 -1.36 -2.70 22.70
C GLU A 151 -0.92 -1.54 23.61
N GLU A 152 -0.51 -0.41 23.02
CA GLU A 152 0.00 0.73 23.78
C GLU A 152 -1.09 1.69 24.28
N LEU A 153 -2.12 1.95 23.46
CA LEU A 153 -3.14 2.96 23.72
C LEU A 153 -4.53 2.39 24.06
N GLY A 154 -4.71 1.07 23.93
CA GLY A 154 -5.97 0.35 24.15
C GLY A 154 -6.74 0.06 22.86
N GLU A 155 -7.59 -0.98 22.91
CA GLU A 155 -8.37 -1.47 21.76
C GLU A 155 -9.26 -0.41 21.11
N ASP A 156 -9.84 0.49 21.91
CA ASP A 156 -10.75 1.55 21.41
C ASP A 156 -10.00 2.72 20.75
N ALA A 157 -8.67 2.81 20.89
CA ALA A 157 -7.88 3.93 20.39
C ALA A 157 -8.02 4.14 18.88
N LEU A 158 -8.21 3.04 18.13
CA LEU A 158 -8.37 3.08 16.68
C LEU A 158 -9.76 3.53 16.21
N THR A 159 -10.70 3.78 17.12
CA THR A 159 -12.06 4.27 16.79
C THR A 159 -12.23 5.78 17.02
N ASP A 160 -11.27 6.41 17.69
CA ASP A 160 -11.27 7.84 17.95
C ASP A 160 -10.78 8.62 16.71
N LEU A 161 -11.63 9.50 16.18
CA LEU A 161 -11.27 10.37 15.04
C LEU A 161 -10.08 11.29 15.31
N THR A 162 -9.78 11.59 16.58
CA THR A 162 -8.60 12.40 16.94
C THR A 162 -7.29 11.70 16.56
N ILE A 163 -7.27 10.36 16.57
CA ILE A 163 -6.07 9.58 16.25
C ILE A 163 -5.66 9.73 14.79
N VAL A 164 -6.60 9.98 13.87
CA VAL A 164 -6.31 10.11 12.43
C VAL A 164 -5.33 11.23 12.17
N ARG A 165 -5.57 12.38 12.78
CA ARG A 165 -4.69 13.55 12.63
C ARG A 165 -3.31 13.24 13.19
N SER A 166 -3.26 12.66 14.39
CA SER A 166 -2.01 12.27 15.04
C SER A 166 -1.22 11.25 14.23
N LEU A 167 -1.86 10.20 13.71
CA LEU A 167 -1.22 9.18 12.87
C LEU A 167 -0.68 9.78 11.58
N LYS A 168 -1.48 10.62 10.91
CA LYS A 168 -1.04 11.30 9.69
C LYS A 168 0.21 12.15 9.96
N GLU A 169 0.19 12.94 11.03
CA GLU A 169 1.33 13.79 11.44
C GLU A 169 2.56 12.95 11.78
N ILE A 170 2.40 11.88 12.56
CA ILE A 170 3.48 10.94 12.94
C ILE A 170 4.10 10.31 11.69
N ILE A 171 3.30 9.77 10.77
CA ILE A 171 3.81 9.14 9.54
C ILE A 171 4.57 10.17 8.69
N SER A 172 3.98 11.34 8.45
CA SER A 172 4.63 12.38 7.64
C SER A 172 5.95 12.88 8.25
N GLN A 173 6.00 13.11 9.56
CA GLN A 173 7.20 13.56 10.25
C GLN A 173 8.31 12.51 10.20
N ASN A 174 8.01 11.26 10.57
CA ASN A 174 9.00 10.20 10.59
C ASN A 174 9.52 9.85 9.20
N VAL A 175 8.67 9.88 8.17
CA VAL A 175 9.11 9.68 6.77
C VAL A 175 10.01 10.82 6.31
N ALA A 176 9.68 12.07 6.66
CA ALA A 176 10.53 13.22 6.34
C ALA A 176 11.90 13.14 7.02
N GLU A 177 11.94 12.72 8.29
CA GLU A 177 13.18 12.46 9.03
C GLU A 177 13.97 11.30 8.43
N LEU A 178 13.31 10.21 8.02
CA LEU A 178 13.96 9.04 7.42
C LEU A 178 14.64 9.38 6.09
N ARG A 179 14.03 10.26 5.30
CA ARG A 179 14.64 10.82 4.08
C ARG A 179 15.80 11.78 4.37
N ASN A 180 16.12 12.00 5.65
CA ASN A 180 17.17 12.88 6.15
C ASN A 180 17.10 14.29 5.53
N TYR A 181 15.89 14.78 5.24
CA TYR A 181 15.63 16.03 4.54
C TYR A 181 16.39 16.19 3.21
N GLN A 182 16.85 15.10 2.59
CA GLN A 182 17.64 15.16 1.37
C GLN A 182 16.76 15.69 0.20
N PRO A 183 17.31 16.58 -0.63
CA PRO A 183 16.62 17.04 -1.84
C PRO A 183 16.51 15.89 -2.84
N GLY A 184 15.37 15.79 -3.53
CA GLY A 184 15.12 14.78 -4.57
C GLY A 184 13.96 13.83 -4.27
N TYR A 185 13.51 13.74 -3.02
CA TYR A 185 12.30 12.99 -2.66
C TYR A 185 11.02 13.76 -2.99
N ASP A 186 9.97 13.03 -3.36
CA ASP A 186 8.62 13.58 -3.54
C ASP A 186 8.11 14.23 -2.24
N LYS A 187 7.37 15.33 -2.35
CA LYS A 187 6.66 15.91 -1.19
C LYS A 187 5.58 14.94 -0.72
N TYR A 188 5.56 14.70 0.59
CA TYR A 188 4.56 13.90 1.31
C TYR A 188 3.40 14.77 1.80
#